data_AF-A0A916H7U4-F1
#
_entry.id   AF-A0A916H7U4-F1
#
_cell.length_a   1.000
_cell.length_b   1.000
_cell.length_c   1.000
_cell.angle_alpha   90.00
_cell.angle_beta   90.00
_cell.angle_gamma   90.00
#
_symmetry.space_group_name_H-M   'P 1'
#
loop_
_entity.id
_entity.type
_entity.pdbx_description
1 polymer ?
#
loop_
_entity_poly.entity_id
_entity_poly.type
_entity_poly.pdbx_seq_one_letter_code
_entity_poly.pdbx_strand_id
1 'polypeptide(L)' 'MKVLCIGVGNELRGDDVVGRLAVRLLRYQPLPDTSFIEATGEGAALMEAWTGADAVFLIDA' A
#
# COMPACT_ATOMS: atom_id res chain seq x y z
N MET A 1 13.89 0.94 -10.77
CA MET A 1 13.83 1.20 -9.31
C MET A 1 12.52 0.60 -8.84
N LYS A 2 12.55 -0.43 -7.99
CA LYS A 2 11.36 -1.17 -7.55
C LYS A 2 10.65 -0.38 -6.45
N VAL A 3 9.50 0.18 -6.77
CA VAL A 3 8.66 0.91 -5.82
C VAL A 3 7.57 -0.01 -5.29
N LEU A 4 7.31 0.04 -3.99
CA LEU A 4 6.18 -0.63 -3.36
C LEU A 4 5.23 0.42 -2.76
N CYS A 5 3.96 0.35 -3.11
CA CYS A 5 2.92 1.23 -2.60
C CYS A 5 1.90 0.40 -1.82
N ILE A 6 1.72 0.72 -0.53
CA ILE A 6 0.94 -0.06 0.43
C ILE A 6 -0.22 0.78 0.93
N GLY A 7 -1.44 0.32 0.68
CA GLY A 7 -2.64 0.91 1.25
C GLY A 7 -2.96 0.24 2.57
N VAL A 8 -2.80 0.96 3.67
CA VAL A 8 -3.17 0.52 5.02
C VAL A 8 -4.60 0.95 5.30
N GLY A 9 -5.30 0.16 6.11
CA GLY A 9 -6.65 0.50 6.53
C GLY A 9 -7.57 -0.67 6.82
N ASN A 10 -8.82 -0.36 7.18
CA ASN A 10 -9.91 -1.30 7.43
C ASN A 10 -11.21 -0.84 6.77
N GLU A 11 -11.80 -1.69 5.94
CA GLU A 11 -13.05 -1.40 5.21
C GLU A 11 -14.26 -1.15 6.12
N LEU A 12 -14.21 -1.63 7.37
CA LEU A 12 -15.32 -1.55 8.32
C LEU A 12 -15.14 -0.41 9.35
N ARG A 13 -14.08 0.40 9.25
CA ARG A 13 -13.78 1.47 10.22
C ARG A 13 -13.88 2.86 9.57
N GLY A 14 -14.96 3.11 8.83
CA GLY A 14 -15.25 4.44 8.30
C GLY A 14 -14.24 4.90 7.26
N ASP A 15 -13.59 6.04 7.50
CA ASP A 15 -12.56 6.62 6.63
C ASP A 15 -11.21 5.88 6.68
N ASP A 16 -11.01 4.98 7.65
CA ASP A 16 -9.84 4.11 7.76
C ASP A 16 -9.57 3.29 6.48
N VAL A 17 -10.54 3.14 5.58
CA VAL A 17 -10.37 2.45 4.28
C VAL A 17 -9.61 3.26 3.23
N VAL A 18 -9.41 4.57 3.44
CA VAL A 18 -8.90 5.51 2.43
C VAL A 18 -7.56 5.06 1.84
N GLY A 19 -6.62 4.58 2.66
CA GLY A 19 -5.33 4.08 2.18
C GLY A 19 -5.46 2.93 1.17
N ARG A 20 -6.36 1.99 1.43
CA ARG A 20 -6.68 0.89 0.48
C ARG A 20 -7.33 1.39 -0.79
N LEU A 21 -8.27 2.34 -0.69
CA LEU A 21 -8.92 2.94 -1.87
C LEU A 21 -7.92 3.70 -2.74
N ALA A 22 -7.00 4.46 -2.15
CA ALA A 22 -5.96 5.17 -2.87
C ALA A 22 -5.10 4.19 -3.70
N VAL A 23 -4.65 3.09 -3.11
CA VAL A 23 -3.86 2.07 -3.82
C VAL A 23 -4.66 1.33 -4.89
N ARG A 24 -5.97 1.12 -4.70
CA ARG A 24 -6.86 0.61 -5.77
C ARG A 24 -6.89 1.55 -6.97
N LEU A 25 -6.97 2.86 -6.75
CA LEU A 25 -6.99 3.85 -7.82
C LEU A 25 -5.63 3.99 -8.53
N LEU A 26 -4.53 4.00 -7.77
CA LEU A 26 -3.17 4.14 -8.30
C LEU A 26 -2.76 2.97 -9.20
N ARG A 27 -3.29 1.76 -8.95
CA ARG A 27 -3.05 0.57 -9.80
C ARG A 27 -3.42 0.76 -11.28
N TYR A 28 -4.31 1.71 -11.59
CA TYR A 28 -4.73 1.99 -12.96
C TYR A 28 -3.91 3.10 -13.63
N GLN A 29 -2.93 3.68 -12.94
CA GLN A 29 -2.05 4.72 -13.49
C GLN A 29 -0.80 4.11 -14.12
N PRO A 30 -0.21 4.75 -15.14
CA PRO A 30 1.02 4.27 -15.78
C PRO A 30 2.25 4.57 -14.89
N LEU A 31 2.36 3.86 -13.77
CA LEU A 31 3.46 3.95 -12.81
C LEU A 31 4.42 2.77 -13.03
N PRO A 32 5.51 2.95 -13.80
CA PRO A 32 6.45 1.86 -14.08
C PRO A 32 7.13 1.37 -12.81
N ASP A 33 7.52 0.08 -12.82
CA ASP A 33 8.23 -0.60 -11.73
C ASP A 33 7.59 -0.45 -10.33
N THR A 34 6.28 -0.19 -10.27
CA THR A 34 5.54 0.03 -9.02
C THR A 34 4.59 -1.14 -8.74
N SER A 35 4.78 -1.77 -7.59
CA SER A 35 3.89 -2.79 -7.04
C SER A 35 2.92 -2.18 -6.05
N PHE A 36 1.72 -2.76 -5.96
CA PHE A 36 0.63 -2.23 -5.14
C PHE A 36 0.03 -3.34 -4.28
N ILE A 37 -0.05 -3.12 -2.97
CA ILE A 37 -0.65 -4.08 -2.02
C ILE A 37 -1.59 -3.37 -1.03
N GLU A 38 -2.50 -4.13 -0.43
CA GLU A 38 -3.36 -3.67 0.66
C GLU A 38 -2.97 -4.40 1.95
N ALA A 39 -2.99 -3.69 3.08
CA ALA A 39 -2.60 -4.23 4.37
C ALA A 39 -3.54 -3.75 5.50
N THR A 40 -3.55 -4.47 6.60
CA THR A 40 -4.27 -4.11 7.84
C THR A 40 -3.44 -3.25 8.78
N GLY A 41 -2.14 -3.04 8.50
CA GLY A 41 -1.22 -2.31 9.38
C GLY A 41 -0.45 -3.20 10.35
N GLU A 42 -0.54 -4.52 10.22
CA GLU A 42 0.20 -5.47 11.07
C GLU A 42 1.71 -5.38 10.77
N GLY A 43 2.49 -5.02 11.80
CA GLY A 43 3.87 -4.58 11.63
C GLY A 43 4.80 -5.66 11.07
N ALA A 44 4.64 -6.93 11.46
CA ALA A 44 5.50 -7.99 10.95
C ALA A 44 5.25 -8.25 9.46
N ALA A 45 3.98 -8.34 9.04
CA ALA A 45 3.62 -8.47 7.64
C ALA A 45 4.08 -7.27 6.78
N LEU A 46 4.03 -6.05 7.31
CA LEU A 46 4.54 -4.87 6.61
C LEU A 46 6.05 -4.95 6.39
N MET A 47 6.83 -5.30 7.42
CA MET A 47 8.29 -5.43 7.31
C MET A 47 8.68 -6.52 6.30
N GLU A 48 7.97 -7.64 6.29
CA GLU A 48 8.19 -8.70 5.30
C GLU A 48 7.90 -8.18 3.89
N ALA A 49 6.78 -7.48 3.70
CA ALA A 49 6.39 -6.93 2.40
C ALA A 49 7.38 -5.91 1.82
N TRP A 50 8.11 -5.17 2.65
CA TRP A 50 9.10 -4.19 2.20
C TRP A 50 10.35 -4.81 1.57
N THR A 51 10.57 -6.11 1.78
CA THR A 51 11.79 -6.80 1.37
C THR A 51 12.00 -6.71 -0.15
N GLY A 52 13.15 -6.15 -0.56
CA GLY A 52 13.55 -6.08 -1.96
C GLY A 52 12.96 -4.91 -2.76
N ALA A 53 12.20 -4.02 -2.12
CA ALA A 53 11.85 -2.72 -2.69
C ALA A 53 12.98 -1.70 -2.48
N ASP A 54 13.21 -0.84 -3.47
CA ASP A 54 14.14 0.28 -3.36
C ASP A 54 13.51 1.46 -2.59
N ALA A 55 12.18 1.60 -2.70
CA ALA A 55 11.40 2.61 -2.01
C ALA A 55 10.00 2.07 -1.66
N VAL A 56 9.49 2.47 -0.49
CA VAL A 56 8.16 2.09 -0.01
C VAL A 56 7.35 3.34 0.33
N PHE A 57 6.12 3.41 -0.19
CA PHE A 57 5.12 4.40 0.17
C PHE A 57 4.00 3.72 0.94
N LEU A 58 3.76 4.15 2.18
CA LEU A 58 2.57 3.76 2.95
C LEU A 58 1.53 4.86 2.82
N ILE A 59 0.29 4.47 2.55
CA ILE A 59 -0.87 5.36 2.49
C ILE A 59 -1.85 4.86 3.54
N ASP A 60 -2.18 5.71 4.50
CA ASP A 60 -3.12 5.45 5.59
C ASP A 60 -4.14 6.60 5.67
N ALA A 61 -5.23 6.40 6.42
CA ALA A 61 -6.28 7.40 6.60
C ALA A 61 -5.86 8.56 7.53
#